data_AF-A0A4V2BH80-F1
#
_entry.id   AF-A0A4V2BH80-F1
#
_cell.length_a   1.000
_cell.length_b   1.000
_cell.length_c   1.000
_cell.angle_alpha   90.00
_cell.angle_beta   90.00
_cell.angle_gamma   90.00
#
_symmetry.space_group_name_H-M   'P 1'
#
loop_
_entity.id
_entity.type
_entity.pdbx_description
1 polymer ?
#
loop_
_entity_poly.entity_id
_entity_poly.type
_entity_poly.pdbx_seq_one_letter_code
_entity_poly.pdbx_strand_id
1 'polypeptide(L)'
;AIFSGLGNIIKNEILFALALHPELLVGDLPSKAQLGLVRKAREYSLQFYEWKKINQLKRHWKVFRKRVCAVCGGVVVKKHTGVGQRVSYICAHCQPLAKAKSRGKKL
;
A
#
# COMPACT_ATOMS: atom_id res chain seq x y z
N ALA A 1 8.93 8.13 14.25
CA ALA A 1 7.87 7.41 13.50
C ALA A 1 6.84 8.42 13.01
N ILE A 2 6.30 8.27 11.78
CA ILE A 2 5.42 9.28 11.15
C ILE A 2 3.93 8.99 11.40
N PHE A 3 3.51 7.73 11.24
CA PHE A 3 2.12 7.30 11.45
C PHE A 3 2.04 6.23 12.55
N SER A 4 1.56 6.61 13.73
CA SER A 4 1.31 5.68 14.82
C SER A 4 0.10 4.78 14.51
N GLY A 5 0.18 3.49 14.83
CA GLY A 5 -0.91 2.52 14.64
C GLY A 5 -1.02 1.90 13.24
N LEU A 6 -0.28 2.38 12.23
CA LEU A 6 -0.30 1.78 10.88
C LEU A 6 0.56 0.51 10.80
N GLY A 7 -0.10 -0.63 10.98
CA GLY A 7 0.49 -1.96 10.84
C GLY A 7 0.68 -2.42 9.39
N ASN A 8 1.22 -3.64 9.23
CA ASN A 8 1.52 -4.18 7.89
C ASN A 8 0.26 -4.40 7.04
N ILE A 9 -0.87 -4.75 7.66
CA ILE A 9 -2.15 -4.94 6.96
C ILE A 9 -2.58 -3.62 6.33
N ILE A 10 -2.72 -2.56 7.15
CA ILE A 10 -3.20 -1.26 6.68
C ILE A 10 -2.29 -0.72 5.58
N LYS A 11 -0.96 -0.77 5.76
CA LYS A 11 0.01 -0.38 4.72
C LYS A 11 -0.28 -1.06 3.37
N ASN A 12 -0.46 -2.38 3.35
CA ASN A 12 -0.69 -3.11 2.09
C ASN A 12 -2.02 -2.72 1.45
N GLU A 13 -3.09 -2.64 2.24
CA GLU A 13 -4.43 -2.38 1.73
C GLU A 13 -4.59 -0.95 1.21
N ILE A 14 -4.01 0.06 1.89
CA ILE A 14 -4.08 1.45 1.41
C ILE A 14 -3.27 1.66 0.13
N LEU A 15 -2.08 1.05 0.03
CA LEU A 15 -1.24 1.16 -1.16
C LEU A 15 -1.91 0.49 -2.36
N PHE A 16 -2.54 -0.67 -2.14
CA PHE A 16 -3.31 -1.34 -3.17
C PHE A 16 -4.53 -0.54 -3.61
N ALA A 17 -5.30 0.02 -2.67
CA ALA A 17 -6.46 0.85 -2.97
C ALA A 17 -6.11 2.12 -3.76
N LEU A 18 -4.89 2.64 -3.60
CA LEU A 18 -4.39 3.81 -4.32
C LEU A 18 -3.55 3.46 -5.56
N ALA A 19 -3.44 2.18 -5.93
CA ALA A 19 -2.61 1.71 -7.04
C ALA A 19 -1.12 2.13 -6.92
N LEU A 20 -0.59 2.23 -5.71
CA LEU A 20 0.78 2.65 -5.43
C LEU A 20 1.70 1.48 -5.13
N HIS A 21 2.88 1.45 -5.75
CA HIS A 21 3.90 0.45 -5.46
C HIS A 21 4.59 0.75 -4.11
N PRO A 22 4.83 -0.24 -3.23
CA PRO A 22 5.42 -0.01 -1.90
C PRO A 22 6.88 0.49 -1.89
N GLU A 23 7.60 0.36 -3.02
CA GLU A 23 8.96 0.88 -3.18
C GLU A 23 9.00 2.27 -3.86
N LEU A 24 7.84 2.84 -4.15
CA LEU A 24 7.76 4.21 -4.67
C LEU A 24 8.15 5.20 -3.57
N LEU A 25 9.03 6.15 -3.90
CA LEU A 25 9.42 7.18 -2.95
C LEU A 25 8.30 8.21 -2.81
N VAL A 26 8.04 8.65 -1.58
CA VAL A 26 7.00 9.65 -1.29
C VAL A 26 7.28 10.96 -2.03
N GLY A 27 8.55 11.34 -2.20
CA GLY A 27 8.93 12.53 -2.97
C GLY A 27 8.63 12.46 -4.46
N ASP A 28 8.44 11.25 -5.01
CA ASP A 28 8.08 11.06 -6.42
C ASP A 28 6.54 11.09 -6.64
N LEU A 29 5.76 11.11 -5.55
CA LEU A 29 4.31 11.22 -5.62
C LEU A 29 3.87 12.67 -5.79
N PRO A 30 2.91 12.97 -6.70
CA PRO A 30 2.25 14.26 -6.74
C PRO A 30 1.58 14.60 -5.40
N SER A 31 1.52 15.87 -5.02
CA SER A 31 0.94 16.31 -3.73
C SER A 31 -0.49 15.81 -3.50
N LYS A 32 -1.29 15.72 -4.57
CA LYS A 32 -2.65 15.14 -4.53
C LYS A 32 -2.64 13.67 -4.11
N ALA A 33 -1.68 12.88 -4.58
CA ALA A 33 -1.53 11.48 -4.22
C ALA A 33 -1.05 11.32 -2.76
N GLN A 34 -0.13 12.18 -2.31
CA GLN A 34 0.32 12.19 -0.90
C GLN A 34 -0.85 12.49 0.06
N LEU A 35 -1.66 13.51 -0.25
CA LEU A 35 -2.89 13.81 0.50
C LEU A 35 -3.88 12.65 0.46
N GLY A 36 -4.03 12.01 -0.71
CA GLY A 36 -4.84 10.80 -0.87
C GLY A 36 -4.39 9.66 0.06
N LEU A 37 -3.08 9.48 0.22
CA LEU A 37 -2.50 8.47 1.11
C LEU A 37 -2.85 8.74 2.58
N VAL A 38 -2.71 9.99 3.04
CA VAL A 38 -3.09 10.37 4.41
C VAL A 38 -4.59 10.17 4.65
N ARG A 39 -5.44 10.63 3.73
CA ARG A 39 -6.89 10.45 3.82
C ARG A 39 -7.28 8.97 3.86
N LYS A 40 -6.70 8.16 2.98
CA LYS A 40 -7.01 6.72 2.91
C LYS A 40 -6.50 5.97 4.14
N ALA A 41 -5.34 6.35 4.68
CA ALA A 41 -4.83 5.81 5.93
C ALA A 41 -5.80 6.06 7.09
N ARG A 42 -6.34 7.27 7.22
CA ARG A 42 -7.36 7.59 8.24
C ARG A 42 -8.63 6.78 8.03
N GLU A 43 -9.21 6.85 6.83
CA GLU A 43 -10.47 6.15 6.50
C GLU A 43 -10.37 4.64 6.76
N TYR A 44 -9.33 4.00 6.22
CA TYR A 44 -9.14 2.56 6.37
C TYR A 44 -8.87 2.19 7.83
N SER A 45 -8.21 3.05 8.62
CA SER A 45 -7.98 2.77 10.04
C SER A 45 -9.28 2.80 10.86
N LEU A 46 -10.20 3.71 10.55
CA LEU A 46 -11.53 3.76 11.17
C LEU A 46 -12.35 2.52 10.79
N GLN A 47 -12.36 2.16 9.51
CA GLN A 47 -13.01 0.93 9.03
C GLN A 47 -12.39 -0.31 9.70
N PHE A 48 -11.06 -0.37 9.77
CA PHE A 48 -10.32 -1.45 10.43
C PHE A 48 -10.74 -1.61 11.89
N TYR A 49 -10.90 -0.50 12.61
CA TYR A 49 -11.36 -0.51 14.00
C TYR A 49 -12.76 -1.12 14.13
N GLU A 50 -13.72 -0.67 13.31
CA GLU A 50 -15.09 -1.24 13.36
C GLU A 50 -15.10 -2.71 12.95
N TRP A 51 -14.39 -3.10 11.88
CA TRP A 51 -14.28 -4.50 11.47
C TRP A 51 -13.61 -5.37 12.54
N LYS A 52 -12.67 -4.81 13.31
CA LYS A 52 -12.02 -5.52 14.41
C LYS A 52 -12.99 -5.74 15.57
N LYS A 53 -13.82 -4.75 15.93
CA LYS A 53 -14.85 -4.89 16.98
C LYS A 53 -15.83 -6.03 16.70
N ILE A 54 -16.21 -6.20 15.43
CA ILE A 54 -17.15 -7.25 15.01
C ILE A 54 -16.45 -8.53 14.49
N ASN A 55 -15.13 -8.66 14.67
CA ASN A 55 -14.33 -9.81 14.23
C ASN A 55 -14.41 -10.16 12.73
N GLN A 56 -14.65 -9.18 11.85
CA GLN A 56 -14.78 -9.39 10.39
C GLN A 56 -13.56 -8.95 9.57
N LEU A 57 -12.46 -8.57 10.23
CA LEU A 57 -11.31 -7.95 9.58
C LEU A 57 -10.79 -8.69 8.33
N LYS A 58 -10.65 -10.02 8.39
CA LYS A 58 -10.11 -10.83 7.28
C LYS A 58 -11.00 -10.81 6.03
N ARG A 59 -12.31 -10.55 6.17
CA ARG A 59 -13.27 -10.51 5.06
C ARG A 59 -13.03 -9.30 4.15
N HIS A 60 -12.43 -8.24 4.69
CA HIS A 60 -12.23 -6.98 3.97
C HIS A 60 -10.88 -6.88 3.25
N TRP A 61 -9.95 -7.82 3.45
CA TRP A 61 -8.64 -7.79 2.79
C TRP A 61 -8.76 -8.02 1.29
N LYS A 62 -8.23 -7.07 0.51
CA LYS A 62 -8.20 -7.14 -0.95
C LYS A 62 -6.87 -7.66 -1.48
N VAL A 63 -5.76 -7.42 -0.77
CA VAL A 63 -4.42 -7.82 -1.23
C VAL A 63 -3.62 -8.58 -0.16
N PHE A 64 -3.82 -8.25 1.11
CA PHE A 64 -3.01 -8.81 2.20
C PHE A 64 -3.22 -10.32 2.31
N ARG A 65 -2.12 -11.09 2.18
CA ARG A 65 -2.13 -12.57 2.15
C ARG A 65 -3.02 -13.18 1.05
N LYS A 66 -3.36 -12.41 0.02
CA LYS A 66 -4.04 -12.93 -1.17
C LYS A 66 -3.00 -13.35 -2.21
N ARG A 67 -3.36 -14.36 -3.02
CA ARG A 67 -2.56 -14.82 -4.17
C ARG A 67 -3.08 -14.25 -5.49
N VAL A 68 -4.35 -13.83 -5.52
CA VAL A 68 -5.07 -13.31 -6.68
C VAL A 68 -5.54 -11.90 -6.38
N CYS A 69 -5.34 -10.99 -7.33
CA CYS A 69 -5.70 -9.59 -7.23
C CYS A 69 -7.23 -9.44 -7.30
N ALA A 70 -7.82 -8.78 -6.30
CA ALA A 70 -9.27 -8.55 -6.25
C ALA A 70 -9.80 -7.57 -7.31
N VAL A 71 -8.92 -6.90 -8.07
CA VAL A 71 -9.28 -5.90 -9.09
C VAL A 71 -9.10 -6.46 -10.50
N CYS A 72 -7.91 -6.97 -10.84
CA CYS A 72 -7.61 -7.44 -12.19
C CYS A 72 -7.54 -8.96 -12.35
N GLY A 73 -7.69 -9.74 -11.27
CA GLY A 73 -7.53 -11.21 -11.32
C GLY A 73 -6.09 -11.71 -11.50
N GLY A 74 -5.10 -10.82 -11.66
CA GLY A 74 -3.69 -11.18 -11.79
C GLY A 74 -3.05 -11.71 -10.50
N VAL A 75 -1.80 -12.16 -10.59
CA VAL A 75 -1.05 -12.72 -9.46
C VAL A 75 -0.61 -11.62 -8.49
N VAL A 76 -0.79 -11.88 -7.19
CA VAL A 76 -0.24 -11.07 -6.11
C VAL A 76 1.06 -11.69 -5.61
N VAL A 77 2.15 -10.95 -5.72
CA VAL A 77 3.48 -11.38 -5.28
C VAL A 77 3.76 -10.90 -3.86
N LYS A 78 4.42 -11.76 -3.07
CA LYS A 78 4.91 -11.43 -1.73
C LYS A 78 6.39 -11.05 -1.85
N LYS A 79 6.76 -9.83 -1.44
CA LYS A 79 8.16 -9.34 -1.49
C LYS A 79 8.52 -8.65 -0.18
N HIS A 80 9.79 -8.70 0.23
CA HIS A 80 10.32 -7.81 1.27
C HIS A 80 10.73 -6.49 0.63
N THR A 81 10.20 -5.37 1.15
CA THR A 81 10.34 -4.06 0.50
C THR A 81 10.83 -3.00 1.47
N GLY A 82 11.63 -2.07 0.95
CA GLY A 82 12.21 -0.95 1.71
C GLY A 82 13.28 -1.38 2.71
N VAL A 83 13.86 -0.39 3.40
CA VAL A 83 15.00 -0.60 4.33
C VAL A 83 14.65 -1.57 5.46
N GLY A 84 13.44 -1.47 6.01
CA GLY A 84 12.99 -2.34 7.10
C GLY A 84 12.56 -3.75 6.68
N GLN A 85 12.76 -4.13 5.41
CA GLN A 85 12.45 -5.46 4.87
C GLN A 85 11.05 -5.98 5.25
N ARG A 86 10.07 -5.09 5.32
CA ARG A 86 8.69 -5.46 5.67
C ARG A 86 8.05 -6.15 4.48
N VAL A 87 7.32 -7.23 4.76
CA VAL A 87 6.57 -7.96 3.73
C VAL A 87 5.49 -7.06 3.12
N SER A 88 5.46 -7.01 1.79
CA SER A 88 4.41 -6.40 0.98
C SER A 88 3.77 -7.43 0.06
N TYR A 89 2.48 -7.26 -0.20
CA TYR A 89 1.68 -8.02 -1.17
C TYR A 89 1.35 -7.07 -2.31
N ILE A 90 1.82 -7.40 -3.52
CA ILE A 90 1.87 -6.46 -4.64
C ILE A 90 1.22 -7.12 -5.86
N CYS A 91 0.29 -6.43 -6.50
CA CYS A 91 -0.15 -6.80 -7.84
C CYS A 91 0.69 -6.04 -8.87
N ALA A 92 1.51 -6.74 -9.67
CA ALA A 92 2.39 -6.10 -10.65
C ALA A 92 1.64 -5.27 -11.70
N HIS A 93 0.40 -5.68 -12.03
CA HIS A 93 -0.45 -4.96 -12.97
C HIS A 93 -1.09 -3.71 -12.35
N CYS A 94 -1.65 -3.83 -11.14
CA CYS A 94 -2.39 -2.72 -10.50
C CYS A 94 -1.48 -1.74 -9.75
N GLN A 95 -0.27 -2.15 -9.38
CA GLN A 95 0.69 -1.33 -8.64
C GLN A 95 2.02 -1.32 -9.41
N PRO A 96 2.09 -0.75 -10.61
CA PRO A 96 3.34 -0.70 -11.35
C PRO A 96 4.36 0.18 -10.62
N LEU A 97 5.62 -0.24 -10.55
CA LEU A 97 6.70 0.63 -10.11
C LEU A 97 7.02 1.59 -11.26
N ALA A 98 6.68 2.86 -11.09
CA ALA A 98 7.08 3.90 -12.04
C ALA A 98 8.61 3.86 -12.22
N LYS A 99 9.09 3.87 -13.47
CA LYS A 99 10.53 3.96 -13.75
C LYS A 99 11.04 5.24 -13.09
N ALA A 100 11.99 5.11 -12.17
CA ALA A 100 12.65 6.25 -11.56
C ALA A 100 13.12 7.19 -12.68
N LYS A 101 12.63 8.43 -12.71
CA LYS A 101 13.29 9.45 -13.53
C LYS A 101 14.74 9.48 -13.05
N SER A 102 15.69 9.22 -13.95
CA SER A 102 17.11 9.35 -13.68
C SER A 102 17.33 10.67 -12.96
N ARG A 103 17.66 10.64 -11.67
CA ARG A 103 18.04 11.84 -10.93
C ARG A 103 19.29 12.36 -11.61
N GLY A 104 19.13 13.36 -12.48
CA GLY A 104 20.23 14.12 -13.04
C GLY A 104 21.08 14.61 -11.88
N LYS A 105 22.34 14.18 -11.87
CA LYS A 105 23.42 14.62 -11.00
C LYS A 105 23.46 16.14 -11.02
N LYS A 106 23.05 16.82 -9.93
CA LYS A 106 23.48 18.20 -9.71
C LYS A 106 24.86 18.12 -9.05
N LEU A 107 25.89 18.31 -9.88
CA LEU A 107 27.18 18.84 -9.48
C LEU A 107 26.99 20.29 -8.99
#